data_AF-A0A5N6SCQ2-F1
#
_entry.id   AF-A0A5N6SCQ2-F1
#
_cell.length_a   1.000
_cell.length_b   1.000
_cell.length_c   1.000
_cell.angle_alpha   90.00
_cell.angle_beta   90.00
_cell.angle_gamma   90.00
#
_symmetry.space_group_name_H-M   'P 1'
#
loop_
_entity.id
_entity.type
_entity.pdbx_description
1 polymer ?
#
loop_
_entity_poly.entity_id
_entity_poly.type
_entity_poly.pdbx_seq_one_letter_code
_entity_poly.pdbx_strand_id
1 'polypeptide(L)'
;MRTSFLLAAIGFLYRIPCSAAQTLNIVAHQDDDLLFVSPDLLHEIQGGRRVRTVFLTAGDAGEVSTGYWEQRQAGSQAAYAQMADVSDIWSQSDAGIDGKNIPVFTLEGNPDISLVFLQLPDGNGLGDGFPSTGSASLQKLWQSEISSIHTVNGSTSYTNDELLDTLTTLMSDFNADRINTLDYAHAYGDVDHSDHHTTAYYVAEAAEQYSATHTLTGYTGYSIQAMAQNVFGDDLNAKQSAFFTYAAHDSKVCHDLASCGNGNEAQWLQRQYAVTGEPVANARLRGTRRTVGLGEKVMLDGTESRDPNGATLTYQWTQIRGASVILSNATAAQPSFTSPESPGTLGFSLVVGNGKTRSTPARVTVIATNLENIARNATVTASSQNAASGQTAERAIDGIIDGYPGTATKEWATVGGKVGSTLRLTWVKPQSISEIYLYDRPNVDDQVTGGILQFDDGSNTTVPALDNYGKPNRIQFEAKTTQSLVFTVTSVSPSTRNVGLAEIEVYGASSG
;
A
#
# COMPACT_ATOMS: atom_id res chain seq x y z
N MET A 1 -69.02 2.73 18.70
CA MET A 1 -68.45 2.05 17.51
C MET A 1 -68.15 3.07 16.43
N ARG A 2 -66.93 3.61 16.39
CA ARG A 2 -66.30 4.22 15.20
C ARG A 2 -64.80 4.03 15.35
N THR A 3 -64.26 3.09 14.59
CA THR A 3 -62.84 2.79 14.45
C THR A 3 -62.21 3.81 13.52
N SER A 4 -61.21 4.55 14.00
CA SER A 4 -60.37 5.44 13.19
C SER A 4 -59.23 4.62 12.59
N PHE A 5 -59.16 4.57 11.26
CA PHE A 5 -57.98 4.07 10.53
C PHE A 5 -57.00 5.23 10.32
N LEU A 6 -55.79 5.10 10.87
CA LEU A 6 -54.63 5.90 10.47
C LEU A 6 -54.12 5.39 9.12
N LEU A 7 -54.11 6.24 8.09
CA LEU A 7 -53.28 6.03 6.91
C LEU A 7 -51.84 6.38 7.25
N ALA A 8 -50.94 5.39 7.26
CA ALA A 8 -49.50 5.62 7.21
C ALA A 8 -49.08 5.77 5.74
N ALA A 9 -48.72 6.97 5.33
CA ALA A 9 -48.08 7.22 4.05
C ALA A 9 -46.60 6.80 4.15
N ILE A 10 -46.25 5.65 3.57
CA ILE A 10 -44.86 5.23 3.39
C ILE A 10 -44.31 5.99 2.20
N GLY A 11 -43.52 7.02 2.46
CA GLY A 11 -42.70 7.68 1.44
C GLY A 11 -41.52 6.78 1.08
N PHE A 12 -41.57 6.16 -0.09
CA PHE A 12 -40.38 5.60 -0.74
C PHE A 12 -39.48 6.77 -1.16
N LEU A 13 -38.51 7.11 -0.31
CA LEU A 13 -37.32 7.83 -0.76
C LEU A 13 -36.51 6.85 -1.61
N TYR A 14 -36.66 6.95 -2.93
CA TYR A 14 -35.68 6.42 -3.86
C TYR A 14 -34.33 7.08 -3.51
N ARG A 15 -33.46 6.34 -2.83
CA ARG A 15 -32.04 6.69 -2.80
C ARG A 15 -31.56 6.51 -4.23
N ILE A 16 -31.32 7.61 -4.93
CA ILE A 16 -30.45 7.59 -6.11
C ILE A 16 -29.13 7.01 -5.59
N PRO A 17 -28.66 5.83 -6.06
CA PRO A 17 -27.31 5.40 -5.72
C PRO A 17 -26.39 6.46 -6.29
N CYS A 18 -25.75 7.23 -5.40
CA CYS A 18 -24.52 7.90 -5.76
C CYS A 18 -23.60 6.76 -6.22
N SER A 19 -23.29 6.67 -7.51
CA SER A 19 -22.33 5.67 -7.98
C SER A 19 -21.05 5.90 -7.20
N ALA A 20 -20.69 4.98 -6.31
CA ALA A 20 -19.42 5.04 -5.63
C ALA A 20 -18.35 5.04 -6.71
N ALA A 21 -17.40 5.98 -6.66
CA ALA A 21 -16.34 6.08 -7.64
C ALA A 21 -15.59 4.74 -7.76
N GLN A 22 -15.16 4.36 -8.97
CA GLN A 22 -14.80 2.98 -9.34
C GLN A 22 -13.50 2.96 -10.16
N THR A 23 -12.42 2.53 -9.53
CA THR A 23 -11.11 2.40 -10.18
C THR A 23 -10.88 0.97 -10.65
N LEU A 24 -10.64 0.81 -11.95
CA LEU A 24 -10.27 -0.45 -12.57
C LEU A 24 -8.80 -0.40 -12.99
N ASN A 25 -7.94 -1.22 -12.38
CA ASN A 25 -6.57 -1.39 -12.83
C ASN A 25 -6.51 -2.63 -13.73
N ILE A 26 -5.83 -2.55 -14.87
CA ILE A 26 -5.65 -3.68 -15.77
C ILE A 26 -4.17 -3.77 -16.14
N VAL A 27 -3.49 -4.81 -15.66
CA VAL A 27 -2.04 -4.99 -15.76
C VAL A 27 -1.69 -6.40 -16.24
N ALA A 28 -0.44 -6.62 -16.63
CA ALA A 28 -0.04 -7.88 -17.24
C ALA A 28 0.14 -8.99 -16.18
N HIS A 29 0.84 -8.68 -15.09
CA HIS A 29 1.28 -9.62 -14.07
C HIS A 29 0.91 -9.17 -12.65
N GLN A 30 0.94 -10.12 -11.72
CA GLN A 30 0.44 -10.05 -10.35
C GLN A 30 1.15 -9.06 -9.41
N ASP A 31 2.28 -8.52 -9.84
CA ASP A 31 3.12 -7.54 -9.13
C ASP A 31 3.12 -6.14 -9.76
N ASP A 32 2.67 -6.00 -11.02
CA ASP A 32 2.78 -4.77 -11.80
C ASP A 32 2.04 -3.58 -11.16
N ASP A 33 0.89 -3.83 -10.55
CA ASP A 33 0.10 -2.82 -9.86
C ASP A 33 0.73 -2.38 -8.54
N LEU A 34 1.41 -3.29 -7.85
CA LEU A 34 2.20 -2.99 -6.66
C LEU A 34 3.50 -2.26 -7.00
N LEU A 35 4.13 -2.58 -8.13
CA LEU A 35 5.40 -1.99 -8.56
C LEU A 35 5.24 -0.66 -9.29
N PHE A 36 4.29 -0.54 -10.21
CA PHE A 36 4.21 0.57 -11.17
C PHE A 36 2.97 1.46 -10.99
N VAL A 37 1.85 0.91 -10.52
CA VAL A 37 0.61 1.68 -10.29
C VAL A 37 0.53 2.23 -8.86
N SER A 38 1.20 1.62 -7.88
CA SER A 38 1.27 2.15 -6.51
C SER A 38 2.26 3.32 -6.41
N PRO A 39 1.99 4.36 -5.58
CA PRO A 39 1.00 4.41 -4.50
C PRO A 39 -0.44 4.82 -4.90
N ASP A 40 -0.76 5.12 -6.17
CA ASP A 40 -2.13 5.51 -6.51
C ASP A 40 -3.15 4.40 -6.19
N LEU A 41 -2.79 3.14 -6.40
CA LEU A 41 -3.56 1.99 -5.93
C LEU A 41 -3.85 2.04 -4.41
N LEU A 42 -2.81 2.28 -3.61
CA LEU A 42 -2.92 2.41 -2.15
C LEU A 42 -3.86 3.55 -1.76
N HIS A 43 -3.76 4.70 -2.43
CA HIS A 43 -4.58 5.88 -2.14
C HIS A 43 -6.06 5.62 -2.42
N GLU A 44 -6.40 4.86 -3.46
CA GLU A 44 -7.78 4.52 -3.78
C GLU A 44 -8.38 3.54 -2.77
N ILE A 45 -7.63 2.49 -2.40
CA ILE A 45 -8.04 1.52 -1.38
C ILE A 45 -8.25 2.23 -0.03
N GLN A 46 -7.27 3.00 0.43
CA GLN A 46 -7.35 3.75 1.69
C GLN A 46 -8.31 4.95 1.63
N GLY A 47 -8.68 5.35 0.41
CA GLY A 47 -9.70 6.35 0.11
C GLY A 47 -11.13 5.83 0.24
N GLY A 48 -11.30 4.50 0.34
CA GLY A 48 -12.60 3.85 0.35
C GLY A 48 -13.28 3.84 -1.03
N ARG A 49 -12.50 3.96 -2.10
CA ARG A 49 -13.00 3.84 -3.48
C ARG A 49 -13.21 2.36 -3.80
N ARG A 50 -14.17 2.04 -4.68
CA ARG A 50 -14.28 0.67 -5.19
C ARG A 50 -13.10 0.42 -6.13
N VAL A 51 -12.38 -0.68 -5.90
CA VAL A 51 -11.19 -1.04 -6.67
C VAL A 51 -11.35 -2.44 -7.22
N ARG A 52 -11.17 -2.60 -8.52
CA ARG A 52 -11.00 -3.90 -9.17
C ARG A 52 -9.68 -3.91 -9.91
N THR A 53 -8.93 -4.99 -9.79
CA THR A 53 -7.70 -5.18 -10.57
C THR A 53 -7.78 -6.45 -11.39
N VAL A 54 -7.47 -6.32 -12.67
CA VAL A 54 -7.51 -7.39 -13.67
C VAL A 54 -6.08 -7.70 -14.10
N PHE A 55 -5.69 -8.96 -13.95
CA PHE A 55 -4.39 -9.48 -14.41
C PHE A 55 -4.61 -10.31 -15.66
N LEU A 56 -4.01 -9.91 -16.78
CA LEU A 56 -4.21 -10.60 -18.05
C LEU A 56 -3.51 -11.96 -18.07
N THR A 57 -2.26 -12.01 -17.60
CA THR A 57 -1.47 -13.23 -17.63
C THR A 57 -1.47 -13.93 -16.26
N ALA A 58 -1.08 -15.19 -16.27
CA ALA A 58 -0.75 -15.96 -15.09
C ALA A 58 0.62 -15.58 -14.50
N GLY A 59 1.44 -14.81 -15.25
CA GLY A 59 2.81 -14.51 -14.85
C GLY A 59 3.61 -15.77 -14.54
N ASP A 60 3.34 -16.85 -15.30
CA ASP A 60 3.83 -18.20 -15.00
C ASP A 60 5.31 -18.38 -15.32
N ALA A 61 5.91 -17.47 -16.09
CA ALA A 61 7.30 -17.56 -16.55
C ALA A 61 7.66 -18.94 -17.13
N GLY A 62 6.69 -19.58 -17.81
CA GLY A 62 6.79 -20.91 -18.40
C GLY A 62 6.58 -22.08 -17.43
N GLU A 63 6.29 -21.84 -16.15
CA GLU A 63 6.19 -22.84 -15.07
C GLU A 63 4.75 -23.25 -14.73
N VAL A 64 3.95 -23.59 -15.75
CA VAL A 64 2.52 -23.91 -15.61
C VAL A 64 2.21 -25.02 -14.59
N SER A 65 3.10 -26.01 -14.43
CA SER A 65 2.84 -27.20 -13.60
C SER A 65 3.43 -27.15 -12.19
N THR A 66 4.10 -26.06 -11.79
CA THR A 66 4.83 -26.00 -10.52
C THR A 66 3.99 -25.44 -9.36
N GLY A 67 2.81 -24.88 -9.66
CA GLY A 67 2.04 -24.12 -8.69
C GLY A 67 2.49 -22.65 -8.57
N TYR A 68 3.41 -22.19 -9.42
CA TYR A 68 4.04 -20.86 -9.29
C TYR A 68 3.03 -19.73 -9.51
N TRP A 69 2.26 -19.78 -10.60
CA TRP A 69 1.27 -18.73 -10.91
C TRP A 69 0.10 -18.70 -9.90
N GLU A 70 -0.28 -19.83 -9.32
CA GLU A 70 -1.24 -19.88 -8.21
C GLU A 70 -0.71 -19.19 -6.95
N GLN A 71 0.57 -19.35 -6.64
CA GLN A 71 1.20 -18.63 -5.53
C GLN A 71 1.23 -17.12 -5.79
N ARG A 72 1.55 -16.69 -7.01
CA ARG A 72 1.50 -15.26 -7.38
C ARG A 72 0.11 -14.65 -7.19
N GLN A 73 -0.96 -15.36 -7.59
CA GLN A 73 -2.34 -14.91 -7.33
C GLN A 73 -2.63 -14.77 -5.84
N ALA A 74 -2.21 -15.75 -5.03
CA ALA A 74 -2.33 -15.68 -3.57
C ALA A 74 -1.55 -14.50 -2.99
N GLY A 75 -0.38 -14.17 -3.56
CA GLY A 75 0.39 -12.98 -3.21
C GLY A 75 -0.38 -11.68 -3.45
N SER A 76 -1.06 -11.54 -4.60
CA SER A 76 -1.87 -10.35 -4.86
C SER A 76 -3.05 -10.27 -3.88
N GLN A 77 -3.71 -11.39 -3.59
CA GLN A 77 -4.78 -11.45 -2.58
C GLN A 77 -4.29 -10.99 -1.19
N ALA A 78 -3.15 -11.51 -0.74
CA ALA A 78 -2.55 -11.11 0.53
C ALA A 78 -2.20 -9.62 0.57
N ALA A 79 -1.60 -9.09 -0.50
CA ALA A 79 -1.25 -7.67 -0.59
C ALA A 79 -2.48 -6.75 -0.56
N TYR A 80 -3.56 -7.12 -1.25
CA TYR A 80 -4.79 -6.31 -1.23
C TYR A 80 -5.51 -6.35 0.13
N ALA A 81 -5.54 -7.51 0.79
CA ALA A 81 -6.06 -7.62 2.15
C ALA A 81 -5.23 -6.76 3.13
N GLN A 82 -3.91 -6.75 2.96
CA GLN A 82 -2.99 -5.89 3.70
C GLN A 82 -3.27 -4.39 3.49
N MET A 83 -3.36 -3.96 2.23
CA MET A 83 -3.62 -2.55 1.90
C MET A 83 -4.97 -2.07 2.46
N ALA A 84 -5.95 -2.97 2.50
CA ALA A 84 -7.28 -2.73 3.02
C ALA A 84 -7.40 -2.84 4.55
N ASP A 85 -6.35 -3.31 5.24
CA ASP A 85 -6.32 -3.54 6.68
C ASP A 85 -7.43 -4.49 7.18
N VAL A 86 -7.63 -5.60 6.45
CA VAL A 86 -8.60 -6.65 6.79
C VAL A 86 -7.98 -8.05 6.65
N SER A 87 -8.68 -9.07 7.12
CA SER A 87 -8.23 -10.46 6.97
C SER A 87 -8.19 -10.89 5.51
N ASP A 88 -7.16 -11.66 5.14
CA ASP A 88 -6.98 -12.27 3.82
C ASP A 88 -7.95 -13.45 3.62
N ILE A 89 -9.23 -13.12 3.41
CA ILE A 89 -10.30 -14.07 3.17
C ILE A 89 -11.08 -13.58 1.96
N TRP A 90 -11.19 -14.44 0.95
CA TRP A 90 -11.77 -14.10 -0.34
C TRP A 90 -12.87 -15.07 -0.72
N SER A 91 -13.95 -14.50 -1.25
CA SER A 91 -15.00 -15.27 -1.93
C SER A 91 -14.69 -15.31 -3.42
N GLN A 92 -14.77 -16.50 -4.02
CA GLN A 92 -14.57 -16.68 -5.45
C GLN A 92 -15.91 -16.76 -6.18
N SER A 93 -15.98 -16.08 -7.32
CA SER A 93 -17.08 -16.13 -8.29
C SER A 93 -16.50 -16.17 -9.71
N ASP A 94 -17.36 -16.15 -10.72
CA ASP A 94 -16.98 -16.03 -12.12
C ASP A 94 -17.45 -14.68 -12.66
N ALA A 95 -16.72 -14.09 -13.62
CA ALA A 95 -17.06 -12.81 -14.21
C ALA A 95 -18.38 -12.82 -15.00
N GLY A 96 -18.93 -14.00 -15.31
CA GLY A 96 -20.22 -14.14 -15.97
C GLY A 96 -20.20 -13.81 -17.46
N ILE A 97 -19.03 -13.88 -18.10
CA ILE A 97 -18.86 -13.63 -19.54
C ILE A 97 -19.05 -14.95 -20.29
N ASP A 98 -19.99 -14.98 -21.23
CA ASP A 98 -20.39 -16.23 -21.90
C ASP A 98 -19.21 -16.92 -22.59
N GLY A 99 -19.06 -18.23 -22.33
CA GLY A 99 -17.94 -19.03 -22.84
C GLY A 99 -16.57 -18.72 -22.24
N LYS A 100 -16.45 -17.80 -21.27
CA LYS A 100 -15.19 -17.45 -20.61
C LYS A 100 -15.25 -17.80 -19.12
N ASN A 101 -14.34 -18.66 -18.66
CA ASN A 101 -14.14 -18.94 -17.24
C ASN A 101 -13.08 -17.96 -16.71
N ILE A 102 -13.55 -16.95 -15.97
CA ILE A 102 -12.71 -15.86 -15.46
C ILE A 102 -12.98 -15.72 -13.96
N PRO A 103 -12.11 -16.25 -13.09
CA PRO A 103 -12.31 -16.15 -11.66
C PRO A 103 -12.23 -14.70 -11.18
N VAL A 104 -13.21 -14.32 -10.37
CA VAL A 104 -13.27 -13.05 -9.64
C VAL A 104 -13.24 -13.34 -8.15
N PHE A 105 -12.23 -12.81 -7.47
CA PHE A 105 -12.07 -12.90 -6.02
C PHE A 105 -12.53 -11.58 -5.39
N THR A 106 -13.48 -11.64 -4.47
CA THR A 106 -13.96 -10.46 -3.71
C THR A 106 -13.55 -10.59 -2.25
N LEU A 107 -12.92 -9.55 -1.71
CA LEU A 107 -12.37 -9.54 -0.35
C LEU A 107 -13.51 -9.46 0.68
N GLU A 108 -13.63 -10.45 1.56
CA GLU A 108 -14.78 -10.53 2.48
C GLU A 108 -14.80 -9.39 3.50
N GLY A 109 -13.63 -8.98 4.00
CA GLY A 109 -13.50 -7.88 4.95
C GLY A 109 -13.75 -6.49 4.32
N ASN A 110 -13.65 -6.38 2.99
CA ASN A 110 -13.94 -5.14 2.25
C ASN A 110 -14.42 -5.47 0.82
N PRO A 111 -15.73 -5.73 0.62
CA PRO A 111 -16.27 -6.17 -0.67
C PRO A 111 -16.23 -5.14 -1.80
N ASP A 112 -15.76 -3.93 -1.54
CA ASP A 112 -15.48 -2.93 -2.57
C ASP A 112 -14.16 -3.21 -3.31
N ILE A 113 -13.41 -4.24 -2.89
CA ILE A 113 -12.15 -4.67 -3.47
C ILE A 113 -12.31 -6.05 -4.12
N SER A 114 -11.92 -6.16 -5.39
CA SER A 114 -11.92 -7.44 -6.12
C SER A 114 -10.74 -7.61 -7.06
N LEU A 115 -10.31 -8.86 -7.26
CA LEU A 115 -9.24 -9.24 -8.19
C LEU A 115 -9.79 -10.19 -9.26
N VAL A 116 -9.36 -10.01 -10.50
CA VAL A 116 -9.79 -10.80 -11.66
C VAL A 116 -8.55 -11.36 -12.35
N PHE A 117 -8.54 -12.66 -12.63
CA PHE A 117 -7.37 -13.31 -13.24
C PHE A 117 -7.78 -14.00 -14.54
N LEU A 118 -7.29 -13.51 -15.68
CA LEU A 118 -7.55 -14.14 -16.99
C LEU A 118 -6.66 -15.36 -17.23
N GLN A 119 -5.52 -15.45 -16.53
CA GLN A 119 -4.64 -16.62 -16.53
C GLN A 119 -4.07 -16.99 -17.92
N LEU A 120 -3.85 -16.00 -18.78
CA LEU A 120 -3.18 -16.19 -20.07
C LEU A 120 -1.68 -16.47 -19.86
N PRO A 121 -1.00 -17.18 -20.77
CA PRO A 121 0.42 -17.47 -20.61
C PRO A 121 1.26 -16.19 -20.65
N ASP A 122 2.28 -16.15 -19.82
CA ASP A 122 3.36 -15.17 -19.86
C ASP A 122 4.08 -15.26 -21.21
N GLY A 123 4.20 -14.11 -21.86
CA GLY A 123 4.78 -13.92 -23.18
C GLY A 123 6.30 -13.83 -23.18
N ASN A 124 6.95 -13.86 -22.02
CA ASN A 124 8.35 -13.52 -21.78
C ASN A 124 8.69 -12.06 -22.16
N GLY A 125 9.92 -11.63 -21.86
CA GLY A 125 10.35 -10.24 -22.06
C GLY A 125 10.19 -9.71 -23.48
N LEU A 126 10.34 -10.55 -24.50
CA LEU A 126 10.29 -10.15 -25.92
C LEU A 126 9.01 -10.59 -26.64
N GLY A 127 8.08 -11.24 -25.95
CA GLY A 127 6.83 -11.70 -26.56
C GLY A 127 6.95 -13.02 -27.34
N ASP A 128 8.06 -13.74 -27.24
CA ASP A 128 8.21 -15.04 -27.92
C ASP A 128 7.38 -16.17 -27.27
N GLY A 129 6.93 -15.97 -26.03
CA GLY A 129 6.29 -16.98 -25.19
C GLY A 129 7.25 -18.06 -24.71
N PHE A 130 6.72 -19.04 -23.98
CA PHE A 130 7.50 -20.19 -23.48
C PHE A 130 7.15 -21.47 -24.24
N PRO A 131 8.09 -22.39 -24.49
CA PRO A 131 7.78 -23.67 -25.12
C PRO A 131 6.70 -24.49 -24.39
N SER A 132 6.67 -24.40 -23.05
CA SER A 132 5.67 -25.08 -22.20
C SER A 132 4.24 -24.60 -22.44
N THR A 133 4.06 -23.37 -22.92
CA THR A 133 2.77 -22.76 -23.26
C THR A 133 2.51 -22.75 -24.76
N GLY A 134 3.27 -23.54 -25.54
CA GLY A 134 3.18 -23.56 -27.00
C GLY A 134 3.74 -22.30 -27.66
N SER A 135 4.56 -21.52 -26.94
CA SER A 135 5.11 -20.23 -27.39
C SER A 135 4.03 -19.20 -27.75
N ALA A 136 2.85 -19.33 -27.14
CA ALA A 136 1.80 -18.33 -27.22
C ALA A 136 2.13 -17.14 -26.30
N SER A 137 1.76 -15.93 -26.74
CA SER A 137 1.95 -14.69 -26.00
C SER A 137 0.88 -13.69 -26.38
N LEU A 138 0.66 -12.68 -25.53
CA LEU A 138 -0.26 -11.59 -25.86
C LEU A 138 0.19 -10.86 -27.13
N GLN A 139 1.49 -10.57 -27.27
CA GLN A 139 2.02 -9.84 -28.43
C GLN A 139 1.72 -10.58 -29.74
N LYS A 140 1.90 -11.91 -29.78
CA LYS A 140 1.59 -12.72 -30.97
C LYS A 140 0.11 -12.72 -31.30
N LEU A 141 -0.78 -12.70 -30.30
CA LEU A 141 -2.21 -12.59 -30.54
C LEU A 141 -2.56 -11.21 -31.12
N TRP A 142 -2.04 -10.15 -30.50
CA TRP A 142 -2.22 -8.76 -30.93
C TRP A 142 -1.72 -8.53 -32.37
N GLN A 143 -0.57 -9.10 -32.72
CA GLN A 143 0.02 -9.02 -34.06
C GLN A 143 -0.58 -10.03 -35.05
N SER A 144 -1.61 -10.78 -34.65
CA SER A 144 -2.27 -11.80 -35.47
C SER A 144 -1.34 -12.92 -35.96
N GLU A 145 -0.23 -13.17 -35.25
CA GLU A 145 0.67 -14.31 -35.51
C GLU A 145 0.07 -15.63 -35.03
N ILE A 146 -0.79 -15.59 -34.02
CA ILE A 146 -1.64 -16.69 -33.57
C ILE A 146 -3.11 -16.26 -33.65
N SER A 147 -4.00 -17.19 -33.97
CA SER A 147 -5.44 -16.90 -34.07
C SER A 147 -6.18 -16.94 -32.72
N SER A 148 -5.60 -17.60 -31.73
CA SER A 148 -6.17 -17.74 -30.39
C SER A 148 -5.10 -18.03 -29.35
N ILE A 149 -5.30 -17.54 -28.14
CA ILE A 149 -4.51 -17.86 -26.94
C ILE A 149 -5.35 -18.66 -25.95
N HIS A 150 -4.76 -19.59 -25.20
CA HIS A 150 -5.46 -20.42 -24.21
C HIS A 150 -4.92 -20.10 -22.82
N THR A 151 -5.78 -20.14 -21.80
CA THR A 151 -5.34 -20.00 -20.41
C THR A 151 -4.39 -21.13 -20.03
N VAL A 152 -3.50 -20.90 -19.07
CA VAL A 152 -2.49 -21.90 -18.66
C VAL A 152 -3.12 -23.18 -18.09
N ASN A 153 -4.33 -23.08 -17.52
CA ASN A 153 -5.12 -24.22 -17.06
C ASN A 153 -6.02 -24.85 -18.15
N GLY A 154 -6.00 -24.30 -19.37
CA GLY A 154 -6.80 -24.78 -20.52
C GLY A 154 -8.31 -24.58 -20.40
N SER A 155 -8.79 -23.82 -19.41
CA SER A 155 -10.23 -23.63 -19.16
C SER A 155 -10.92 -22.77 -20.21
N THR A 156 -10.20 -21.83 -20.81
CA THR A 156 -10.74 -20.83 -21.75
C THR A 156 -9.72 -20.52 -22.84
N SER A 157 -10.21 -20.09 -24.00
CA SER A 157 -9.39 -19.47 -25.04
C SER A 157 -9.97 -18.15 -25.49
N TYR A 158 -9.14 -17.32 -26.13
CA TYR A 158 -9.53 -16.01 -26.65
C TYR A 158 -8.94 -15.82 -28.05
N THR A 159 -9.77 -15.41 -29.00
CA THR A 159 -9.29 -14.66 -30.17
C THR A 159 -8.94 -13.22 -29.77
N ASN A 160 -8.35 -12.45 -30.71
CA ASN A 160 -8.09 -11.03 -30.49
C ASN A 160 -9.37 -10.26 -30.13
N ASP A 161 -10.43 -10.43 -30.93
CA ASP A 161 -11.72 -9.75 -30.73
C ASP A 161 -12.37 -10.16 -29.40
N GLU A 162 -12.32 -11.45 -29.05
CA GLU A 162 -12.91 -11.95 -27.80
C GLU A 162 -12.19 -11.42 -26.56
N LEU A 163 -10.86 -11.24 -26.61
CA LEU A 163 -10.11 -10.64 -25.50
C LEU A 163 -10.49 -9.15 -25.34
N LEU A 164 -10.59 -8.42 -26.45
CA LEU A 164 -11.01 -7.02 -26.46
C LEU A 164 -12.44 -6.83 -25.94
N ASP A 165 -13.38 -7.66 -26.40
CA ASP A 165 -14.77 -7.67 -25.92
C ASP A 165 -14.85 -8.03 -24.43
N THR A 166 -14.01 -8.97 -23.97
CA THR A 166 -13.92 -9.36 -22.56
C THR A 166 -13.51 -8.17 -21.69
N LEU A 167 -12.44 -7.44 -22.07
CA LEU A 167 -11.98 -6.28 -21.31
C LEU A 167 -13.01 -5.15 -21.30
N THR A 168 -13.65 -4.88 -22.44
CA THR A 168 -14.74 -3.89 -22.54
C THR A 168 -15.95 -4.27 -21.68
N THR A 169 -16.26 -5.56 -21.60
CA THR A 169 -17.32 -6.09 -20.73
C THR A 169 -16.96 -5.94 -19.26
N LEU A 170 -15.73 -6.24 -18.86
CA LEU A 170 -15.26 -6.05 -17.47
C LEU A 170 -15.28 -4.57 -17.06
N MET A 171 -14.93 -3.65 -17.96
CA MET A 171 -15.06 -2.20 -17.75
C MET A 171 -16.52 -1.81 -17.51
N SER A 172 -17.44 -2.35 -18.32
CA SER A 172 -18.87 -2.06 -18.27
C SER A 172 -19.56 -2.65 -17.03
N ASP A 173 -19.25 -3.90 -16.67
CA ASP A 173 -19.76 -4.57 -15.46
C ASP A 173 -19.32 -3.81 -14.20
N PHE A 174 -18.05 -3.43 -14.15
CA PHE A 174 -17.53 -2.69 -13.01
C PHE A 174 -17.93 -1.21 -13.02
N ASN A 175 -18.45 -0.68 -14.14
CA ASN A 175 -18.82 0.72 -14.36
C ASN A 175 -17.67 1.68 -13.98
N ALA A 176 -16.46 1.35 -14.43
CA ALA A 176 -15.25 2.10 -14.11
C ALA A 176 -15.37 3.58 -14.53
N ASP A 177 -15.00 4.50 -13.65
CA ASP A 177 -14.84 5.93 -13.96
C ASP A 177 -13.36 6.34 -14.02
N ARG A 178 -12.47 5.47 -13.55
CA ARG A 178 -11.01 5.58 -13.67
C ARG A 178 -10.45 4.24 -14.09
N ILE A 179 -9.68 4.24 -15.17
CA ILE A 179 -8.99 3.06 -15.71
C ILE A 179 -7.48 3.33 -15.66
N ASN A 180 -6.73 2.40 -15.09
CA ASN A 180 -5.28 2.43 -15.03
C ASN A 180 -4.69 1.23 -15.75
N THR A 181 -3.59 1.41 -16.46
CA THR A 181 -2.84 0.32 -17.10
C THR A 181 -1.36 0.67 -17.23
N LEU A 182 -0.59 -0.13 -17.96
CA LEU A 182 0.84 0.07 -18.18
C LEU A 182 1.07 0.99 -19.40
N ASP A 183 2.26 0.91 -20.01
CA ASP A 183 2.67 1.85 -21.05
C ASP A 183 2.09 1.51 -22.43
N TYR A 184 1.01 2.20 -22.81
CA TYR A 184 0.42 2.14 -24.16
C TYR A 184 0.93 3.24 -25.10
N ALA A 185 1.82 4.11 -24.62
CA ALA A 185 2.29 5.27 -25.38
C ALA A 185 3.57 4.98 -26.17
N HIS A 186 4.39 4.07 -25.68
CA HIS A 186 5.62 3.63 -26.33
C HIS A 186 5.44 2.29 -27.06
N ALA A 187 6.34 2.02 -28.00
CA ALA A 187 6.37 0.82 -28.83
C ALA A 187 7.20 -0.30 -28.17
N TYR A 188 6.97 -1.55 -28.59
CA TYR A 188 7.81 -2.69 -28.23
C TYR A 188 9.32 -2.47 -28.51
N GLY A 189 10.15 -3.28 -27.85
CA GLY A 189 11.59 -3.36 -28.10
C GLY A 189 12.43 -2.38 -27.28
N ASP A 190 11.86 -1.79 -26.24
CA ASP A 190 12.60 -1.07 -25.21
C ASP A 190 13.00 -2.01 -24.06
N VAL A 191 13.22 -1.47 -22.85
CA VAL A 191 13.63 -2.25 -21.67
C VAL A 191 12.44 -2.87 -20.92
N ASP A 192 11.20 -2.51 -21.30
CA ASP A 192 9.99 -2.99 -20.64
C ASP A 192 9.54 -4.35 -21.20
N HIS A 193 8.60 -4.99 -20.50
CA HIS A 193 8.08 -6.30 -20.89
C HIS A 193 7.11 -6.19 -22.08
N SER A 194 7.20 -7.10 -23.05
CA SER A 194 6.22 -7.22 -24.14
C SER A 194 4.76 -7.27 -23.64
N ASP A 195 4.49 -8.06 -22.60
CA ASP A 195 3.12 -8.16 -22.06
C ASP A 195 2.65 -6.87 -21.39
N HIS A 196 3.54 -6.01 -20.88
CA HIS A 196 3.16 -4.71 -20.33
C HIS A 196 2.57 -3.84 -21.42
N HIS A 197 3.31 -3.68 -22.53
CA HIS A 197 2.83 -2.95 -23.70
C HIS A 197 1.58 -3.57 -24.30
N THR A 198 1.57 -4.88 -24.51
CA THR A 198 0.42 -5.53 -25.16
C THR A 198 -0.84 -5.41 -24.33
N THR A 199 -0.73 -5.61 -23.01
CA THR A 199 -1.84 -5.39 -22.07
C THR A 199 -2.34 -3.96 -22.18
N ALA A 200 -1.43 -2.97 -22.13
CA ALA A 200 -1.79 -1.57 -22.20
C ALA A 200 -2.45 -1.19 -23.54
N TYR A 201 -2.05 -1.79 -24.66
CA TYR A 201 -2.68 -1.58 -25.96
C TYR A 201 -4.12 -2.11 -26.00
N TYR A 202 -4.35 -3.35 -25.53
CA TYR A 202 -5.71 -3.88 -25.42
C TYR A 202 -6.58 -3.02 -24.51
N VAL A 203 -6.04 -2.52 -23.40
CA VAL A 203 -6.78 -1.65 -22.48
C VAL A 203 -7.10 -0.30 -23.11
N ALA A 204 -6.16 0.29 -23.85
CA ALA A 204 -6.40 1.53 -24.56
C ALA A 204 -7.51 1.36 -25.63
N GLU A 205 -7.48 0.28 -26.40
CA GLU A 205 -8.51 0.00 -27.40
C GLU A 205 -9.88 -0.33 -26.75
N ALA A 206 -9.89 -1.11 -25.67
CA ALA A 206 -11.12 -1.40 -24.91
C ALA A 206 -11.73 -0.13 -24.29
N ALA A 207 -10.88 0.78 -23.79
CA ALA A 207 -11.32 2.05 -23.24
C ALA A 207 -11.96 2.95 -24.30
N GLU A 208 -11.50 2.91 -25.56
CA GLU A 208 -12.16 3.62 -26.66
C GLU A 208 -13.55 3.07 -26.98
N GLN A 209 -13.78 1.77 -26.77
CA GLN A 209 -15.08 1.11 -26.96
C GLN A 209 -16.01 1.24 -25.76
N TYR A 210 -15.45 1.48 -24.58
CA TYR A 210 -16.20 1.65 -23.34
C TYR A 210 -16.92 2.99 -23.29
N SER A 211 -18.25 2.94 -23.35
CA SER A 211 -19.10 4.13 -23.56
C SER A 211 -19.28 5.07 -22.36
N ALA A 212 -18.99 4.61 -21.13
CA ALA A 212 -19.17 5.47 -19.96
C ALA A 212 -18.07 6.54 -19.90
N THR A 213 -18.34 7.65 -19.22
CA THR A 213 -17.30 8.68 -19.00
C THR A 213 -16.26 8.14 -18.04
N HIS A 214 -14.99 8.11 -18.47
CA HIS A 214 -13.88 7.59 -17.69
C HIS A 214 -12.58 8.35 -17.98
N THR A 215 -11.58 8.16 -17.13
CA THR A 215 -10.18 8.52 -17.39
C THR A 215 -9.35 7.27 -17.68
N LEU A 216 -8.28 7.44 -18.46
CA LEU A 216 -7.29 6.39 -18.74
C LEU A 216 -5.89 6.91 -18.41
N THR A 217 -5.19 6.24 -17.49
CA THR A 217 -3.82 6.56 -17.09
C THR A 217 -2.91 5.36 -17.36
N GLY A 218 -1.83 5.58 -18.11
CA GLY A 218 -0.77 4.58 -18.33
C GLY A 218 0.40 4.82 -17.40
N TYR A 219 1.00 3.76 -16.86
CA TYR A 219 2.19 3.81 -16.00
C TYR A 219 3.39 3.17 -16.68
N THR A 220 4.56 3.78 -16.50
CA THR A 220 5.84 3.27 -17.01
C THR A 220 6.29 2.06 -16.20
N GLY A 221 6.66 0.95 -16.87
CA GLY A 221 7.16 -0.27 -16.24
C GLY A 221 8.65 -0.21 -15.90
N TYR A 222 9.42 -1.22 -16.31
CA TYR A 222 10.77 -1.46 -15.77
C TYR A 222 11.78 -0.33 -15.98
N SER A 223 11.58 0.51 -16.99
CA SER A 223 12.47 1.64 -17.30
C SER A 223 12.55 2.69 -16.19
N ILE A 224 11.57 2.73 -15.26
CA ILE A 224 11.57 3.69 -14.15
C ILE A 224 12.80 3.61 -13.26
N GLN A 225 13.51 2.47 -13.19
CA GLN A 225 14.71 2.33 -12.36
C GLN A 225 15.79 3.39 -12.65
N ALA A 226 15.85 3.89 -13.89
CA ALA A 226 16.80 4.93 -14.31
C ALA A 226 16.35 6.36 -13.96
N MET A 227 15.11 6.53 -13.49
CA MET A 227 14.52 7.84 -13.18
C MET A 227 14.89 8.29 -11.76
N ALA A 228 14.60 9.54 -11.43
CA ALA A 228 14.77 10.03 -10.06
C ALA A 228 13.78 9.33 -9.11
N GLN A 229 14.17 9.13 -7.85
CA GLN A 229 13.21 8.73 -6.82
C GLN A 229 12.11 9.79 -6.69
N ASN A 230 10.86 9.36 -6.62
CA ASN A 230 9.73 10.25 -6.40
C ASN A 230 8.71 9.73 -5.38
N VAL A 231 8.85 8.51 -4.84
CA VAL A 231 8.01 7.99 -3.76
C VAL A 231 8.80 8.00 -2.45
N PHE A 232 8.21 8.56 -1.39
CA PHE A 232 8.87 8.80 -0.11
C PHE A 232 7.92 8.57 1.06
N GLY A 233 8.47 8.49 2.28
CA GLY A 233 7.70 8.63 3.51
C GLY A 233 6.57 7.60 3.64
N ASP A 234 5.35 8.09 3.91
CA ASP A 234 4.17 7.24 4.15
C ASP A 234 3.87 6.34 2.96
N ASP A 235 3.92 6.92 1.76
CA ASP A 235 3.64 6.20 0.52
C ASP A 235 4.71 5.13 0.23
N LEU A 236 5.99 5.45 0.45
CA LEU A 236 7.07 4.49 0.23
C LEU A 236 6.96 3.29 1.18
N ASN A 237 6.73 3.57 2.47
CA ASN A 237 6.61 2.53 3.49
C ASN A 237 5.41 1.63 3.21
N ALA A 238 4.26 2.22 2.86
CA ALA A 238 3.05 1.46 2.51
C ALA A 238 3.24 0.64 1.24
N LYS A 239 3.87 1.20 0.21
CA LYS A 239 4.17 0.51 -1.06
C LYS A 239 5.11 -0.68 -0.86
N GLN A 240 6.17 -0.50 -0.09
CA GLN A 240 7.09 -1.58 0.27
C GLN A 240 6.37 -2.67 1.07
N SER A 241 5.58 -2.30 2.07
CA SER A 241 4.84 -3.27 2.89
C SER A 241 3.86 -4.12 2.05
N ALA A 242 3.12 -3.49 1.13
CA ALA A 242 2.22 -4.19 0.21
C ALA A 242 3.00 -5.14 -0.72
N PHE A 243 4.07 -4.66 -1.36
CA PHE A 243 4.89 -5.47 -2.25
C PHE A 243 5.54 -6.66 -1.53
N PHE A 244 6.08 -6.46 -0.33
CA PHE A 244 6.73 -7.55 0.38
C PHE A 244 5.73 -8.56 0.97
N THR A 245 4.49 -8.13 1.22
CA THR A 245 3.38 -9.06 1.50
C THR A 245 3.12 -9.96 0.29
N TYR A 246 3.06 -9.38 -0.92
CA TYR A 246 2.99 -10.16 -2.16
C TYR A 246 4.22 -11.06 -2.33
N ALA A 247 5.41 -10.51 -2.13
CA ALA A 247 6.67 -11.19 -2.38
C ALA A 247 6.80 -12.46 -1.55
N ALA A 248 6.24 -12.53 -0.33
CA ALA A 248 6.22 -13.76 0.47
C ALA A 248 5.65 -14.99 -0.25
N HIS A 249 4.88 -14.78 -1.33
CA HIS A 249 4.31 -15.82 -2.19
C HIS A 249 5.01 -15.96 -3.55
N ASP A 250 5.99 -15.12 -3.88
CA ASP A 250 6.69 -15.15 -5.16
C ASP A 250 8.17 -15.46 -4.96
N SER A 251 8.57 -16.69 -5.31
CA SER A 251 9.92 -17.19 -5.12
C SER A 251 10.98 -16.57 -6.04
N LYS A 252 10.58 -15.73 -7.01
CA LYS A 252 11.49 -15.13 -8.00
C LYS A 252 11.83 -13.67 -7.72
N VAL A 253 11.18 -13.04 -6.74
CA VAL A 253 11.46 -11.65 -6.34
C VAL A 253 12.17 -11.62 -4.98
N CYS A 254 12.77 -10.48 -4.64
CA CYS A 254 13.26 -10.28 -3.29
C CYS A 254 12.08 -10.09 -2.30
N HIS A 255 12.26 -10.62 -1.09
CA HIS A 255 11.21 -10.64 -0.06
C HIS A 255 11.32 -9.50 0.94
N ASP A 256 12.40 -8.73 0.87
CA ASP A 256 12.71 -7.61 1.76
C ASP A 256 13.84 -6.73 1.21
N LEU A 257 14.00 -5.49 1.66
CA LEU A 257 15.04 -4.57 1.20
C LEU A 257 16.45 -5.12 1.42
N ALA A 258 16.68 -5.95 2.45
CA ALA A 258 17.99 -6.55 2.65
C ALA A 258 18.29 -7.61 1.58
N SER A 259 17.32 -8.46 1.23
CA SER A 259 17.43 -9.43 0.13
C SER A 259 17.41 -8.76 -1.25
N CYS A 260 16.71 -7.63 -1.40
CA CYS A 260 16.77 -6.83 -2.63
C CYS A 260 18.14 -6.17 -2.78
N GLY A 261 18.75 -5.72 -1.70
CA GLY A 261 19.97 -4.91 -1.74
C GLY A 261 19.79 -3.68 -2.64
N ASN A 262 20.64 -3.55 -3.66
CA ASN A 262 20.50 -2.52 -4.71
C ASN A 262 19.88 -3.07 -6.01
N GLY A 263 19.16 -4.19 -5.92
CA GLY A 263 18.44 -4.83 -7.02
C GLY A 263 17.30 -3.97 -7.56
N ASN A 264 16.70 -4.45 -8.65
CA ASN A 264 15.77 -3.65 -9.42
C ASN A 264 14.48 -3.34 -8.65
N GLU A 265 13.96 -4.30 -7.89
CA GLU A 265 12.75 -4.14 -7.07
C GLU A 265 12.91 -3.03 -6.04
N ALA A 266 14.07 -2.96 -5.36
CA ALA A 266 14.37 -1.88 -4.42
C ALA A 266 14.38 -0.50 -5.12
N GLN A 267 14.75 -0.44 -6.40
CA GLN A 267 14.70 0.78 -7.20
C GLN A 267 13.28 1.09 -7.69
N TRP A 268 12.53 0.11 -8.15
CA TRP A 268 11.16 0.28 -8.62
C TRP A 268 10.23 0.74 -7.50
N LEU A 269 10.36 0.18 -6.29
CA LEU A 269 9.53 0.54 -5.13
C LEU A 269 9.66 2.03 -4.73
N GLN A 270 10.78 2.66 -5.03
CA GLN A 270 11.02 4.08 -4.74
C GLN A 270 10.40 5.03 -5.79
N ARG A 271 9.71 4.48 -6.80
CA ARG A 271 9.33 5.23 -7.98
C ARG A 271 7.93 4.88 -8.45
N GLN A 272 7.26 5.83 -9.08
CA GLN A 272 6.00 5.65 -9.79
C GLN A 272 5.90 6.75 -10.84
N TYR A 273 5.74 6.40 -12.10
CA TYR A 273 5.67 7.38 -13.17
C TYR A 273 4.51 7.04 -14.09
N ALA A 274 3.56 7.97 -14.23
CA ALA A 274 2.57 7.93 -15.28
C ALA A 274 3.24 8.38 -16.59
N VAL A 275 2.94 7.69 -17.70
CA VAL A 275 3.33 8.08 -19.06
C VAL A 275 2.25 8.94 -19.73
N THR A 276 0.99 8.77 -19.33
CA THR A 276 -0.19 9.46 -19.87
C THR A 276 -1.25 9.64 -18.79
N GLY A 277 -2.32 10.39 -19.10
CA GLY A 277 -3.51 10.44 -18.25
C GLY A 277 -3.45 11.51 -17.17
N GLU A 278 -3.86 11.12 -15.95
CA GLU A 278 -4.07 12.03 -14.82
C GLU A 278 -2.76 12.45 -14.15
N PRO A 279 -2.74 13.61 -13.47
CA PRO A 279 -1.58 14.00 -12.67
C PRO A 279 -1.45 13.10 -11.44
N VAL A 280 -0.23 12.92 -10.96
CA VAL A 280 0.11 12.15 -9.75
C VAL A 280 0.46 13.12 -8.63
N ALA A 281 -0.23 13.00 -7.49
CA ALA A 281 0.07 13.77 -6.29
C ALA A 281 1.17 13.10 -5.48
N ASN A 282 2.07 13.91 -4.90
CA ASN A 282 3.03 13.45 -3.91
C ASN A 282 2.98 14.36 -2.69
N ALA A 283 2.67 13.81 -1.52
CA ALA A 283 2.54 14.57 -0.28
C ALA A 283 3.61 14.17 0.72
N ARG A 284 4.41 15.13 1.19
CA ARG A 284 5.38 14.90 2.27
C ARG A 284 5.51 16.10 3.20
N LEU A 285 6.28 15.93 4.26
CA LEU A 285 6.79 17.04 5.06
C LEU A 285 8.07 17.57 4.44
N ARG A 286 8.29 18.87 4.54
CA ARG A 286 9.58 19.47 4.19
C ARG A 286 10.59 19.12 5.28
N GLY A 287 11.40 18.10 5.02
CA GLY A 287 12.36 17.52 5.98
C GLY A 287 12.03 16.06 6.29
N THR A 288 12.74 15.45 7.23
CA THR A 288 12.61 14.02 7.54
C THR A 288 11.85 13.73 8.83
N ARG A 289 11.53 14.75 9.64
CA ARG A 289 10.88 14.57 10.95
C ARG A 289 9.36 14.63 10.81
N ARG A 290 8.67 13.58 11.25
CA ARG A 290 7.19 13.52 11.31
C ARG A 290 6.62 14.11 12.60
N THR A 291 7.43 14.10 13.64
CA THR A 291 7.11 14.69 14.95
C THR A 291 7.49 16.16 14.96
N VAL A 292 6.62 17.02 15.45
CA VAL A 292 6.83 18.47 15.52
C VAL A 292 6.46 18.97 16.91
N GLY A 293 7.15 20.02 17.37
CA GLY A 293 6.81 20.72 18.61
C GLY A 293 5.41 21.31 18.58
N LEU A 294 4.80 21.52 19.75
CA LEU A 294 3.60 22.35 19.86
C LEU A 294 3.94 23.80 19.48
N GLY A 295 3.06 24.45 18.72
CA GLY A 295 3.31 25.79 18.20
C GLY A 295 4.42 25.88 17.14
N GLU A 296 5.06 24.77 16.76
CA GLU A 296 6.10 24.75 15.73
C GLU A 296 5.51 25.08 14.35
N LYS A 297 6.26 25.83 13.53
CA LYS A 297 5.90 26.05 12.13
C LYS A 297 6.28 24.84 11.29
N VAL A 298 5.28 24.18 10.73
CA VAL A 298 5.43 23.00 9.86
C VAL A 298 5.23 23.40 8.41
N MET A 299 5.99 22.80 7.49
CA MET A 299 5.82 22.97 6.04
C MET A 299 5.46 21.64 5.39
N LEU A 300 4.33 21.61 4.68
CA LEU A 300 3.98 20.52 3.77
C LEU A 300 4.67 20.76 2.43
N ASP A 301 4.94 19.70 1.69
CA ASP A 301 5.64 19.76 0.42
C ASP A 301 4.98 18.85 -0.62
N GLY A 302 4.46 19.48 -1.68
CA GLY A 302 3.85 18.82 -2.82
C GLY A 302 4.66 18.93 -4.11
N THR A 303 5.90 19.45 -4.07
CA THR A 303 6.65 19.81 -5.29
C THR A 303 7.09 18.62 -6.15
N GLU A 304 7.05 17.40 -5.61
CA GLU A 304 7.29 16.17 -6.39
C GLU A 304 6.05 15.64 -7.12
N SER A 305 4.90 16.32 -6.99
CA SER A 305 3.71 16.03 -7.80
C SER A 305 3.98 16.36 -9.27
N ARG A 306 3.47 15.54 -10.19
CA ARG A 306 3.79 15.65 -11.63
C ARG A 306 2.55 15.43 -12.48
N ASP A 307 2.52 16.09 -13.64
CA ASP A 307 1.59 15.77 -14.71
C ASP A 307 2.36 15.03 -15.81
N PRO A 308 1.90 13.84 -16.27
CA PRO A 308 2.59 13.07 -17.31
C PRO A 308 2.69 13.83 -18.64
N ASN A 309 1.76 14.76 -18.91
CA ASN A 309 1.73 15.56 -20.13
C ASN A 309 2.43 16.93 -19.97
N GLY A 310 3.13 17.16 -18.86
CA GLY A 310 3.86 18.40 -18.58
C GLY A 310 2.96 19.61 -18.30
N ALA A 311 1.68 19.41 -18.00
CA ALA A 311 0.78 20.51 -17.66
C ALA A 311 1.14 21.14 -16.31
N THR A 312 0.84 22.44 -16.17
CA THR A 312 0.99 23.13 -14.90
C THR A 312 -0.03 22.61 -13.89
N LEU A 313 0.44 22.32 -12.67
CA LEU A 313 -0.40 21.80 -11.60
C LEU A 313 -1.02 22.91 -10.75
N THR A 314 -2.28 22.68 -10.40
CA THR A 314 -2.96 23.31 -9.27
C THR A 314 -2.91 22.37 -8.07
N TYR A 315 -2.83 22.92 -6.86
CA TYR A 315 -2.73 22.15 -5.62
C TYR A 315 -3.96 22.39 -4.77
N GLN A 316 -4.40 21.38 -4.03
CA GLN A 316 -5.41 21.51 -2.99
C GLN A 316 -5.02 20.63 -1.81
N TRP A 317 -4.57 21.26 -0.75
CA TRP A 317 -4.35 20.63 0.55
C TRP A 317 -5.62 20.67 1.38
N THR A 318 -5.93 19.55 2.02
CA THR A 318 -7.07 19.41 2.94
C THR A 318 -6.59 18.72 4.21
N GLN A 319 -6.89 19.29 5.37
CA GLN A 319 -6.70 18.57 6.62
C GLN A 319 -7.83 17.55 6.79
N ILE A 320 -7.45 16.29 7.04
CA ILE A 320 -8.39 15.15 7.11
C ILE A 320 -8.45 14.50 8.50
N ARG A 321 -7.53 14.88 9.42
CA ARG A 321 -7.47 14.32 10.77
C ARG A 321 -6.85 15.30 11.76
N GLY A 322 -7.26 15.22 13.02
CA GLY A 322 -6.64 15.92 14.15
C GLY A 322 -7.20 17.32 14.42
N ALA A 323 -6.57 18.05 15.34
CA ALA A 323 -6.97 19.41 15.71
C ALA A 323 -6.82 20.38 14.53
N SER A 324 -7.83 21.22 14.28
CA SER A 324 -7.85 22.10 13.12
C SER A 324 -6.71 23.11 13.13
N VAL A 325 -5.99 23.21 12.01
CA VAL A 325 -4.92 24.20 11.78
C VAL A 325 -5.26 25.07 10.58
N ILE A 326 -4.69 26.27 10.53
CA ILE A 326 -4.82 27.18 9.39
C ILE A 326 -3.59 27.00 8.50
N LEU A 327 -3.80 26.51 7.27
CA LEU A 327 -2.77 26.51 6.23
C LEU A 327 -2.55 27.93 5.72
N SER A 328 -1.29 28.33 5.52
CA SER A 328 -0.92 29.65 4.99
C SER A 328 -1.54 29.92 3.62
N ASN A 329 -1.60 28.89 2.78
CA ASN A 329 -2.35 28.87 1.54
C ASN A 329 -2.60 27.42 1.11
N ALA A 330 -3.83 26.91 1.28
CA ALA A 330 -4.18 25.54 0.92
C ALA A 330 -3.97 25.18 -0.57
N THR A 331 -3.80 26.18 -1.46
CA THR A 331 -3.56 25.95 -2.88
C THR A 331 -2.11 26.17 -3.32
N ALA A 332 -1.19 26.42 -2.38
CA ALA A 332 0.24 26.48 -2.68
C ALA A 332 0.84 25.08 -2.77
N ALA A 333 1.93 24.93 -3.54
CA ALA A 333 2.69 23.68 -3.59
C ALA A 333 3.33 23.33 -2.23
N GLN A 334 3.70 24.35 -1.44
CA GLN A 334 4.34 24.20 -0.13
C GLN A 334 3.68 25.11 0.92
N PRO A 335 2.48 24.78 1.42
CA PRO A 335 1.86 25.53 2.49
C PRO A 335 2.59 25.29 3.81
N SER A 336 2.43 26.22 4.74
CA SER A 336 2.87 26.06 6.12
C SER A 336 1.70 26.22 7.07
N PHE A 337 1.78 25.61 8.25
CA PHE A 337 0.86 25.85 9.34
C PHE A 337 1.61 25.91 10.67
N THR A 338 0.94 26.40 11.71
CA THR A 338 1.43 26.32 13.08
C THR A 338 0.80 25.11 13.74
N SER A 339 1.64 24.19 14.24
CA SER A 339 1.24 23.02 14.99
C SER A 339 0.36 23.42 16.19
N PRO A 340 -0.69 22.65 16.54
CA PRO A 340 -1.55 22.95 17.68
C PRO A 340 -0.77 23.07 18.99
N GLU A 341 -1.37 23.75 19.97
CA GLU A 341 -0.86 23.85 21.35
C GLU A 341 -1.21 22.61 22.20
N SER A 342 -1.81 21.58 21.59
CA SER A 342 -2.17 20.33 22.24
C SER A 342 -1.59 19.15 21.46
N PRO A 343 -1.04 18.12 22.13
CA PRO A 343 -0.53 16.93 21.44
C PRO A 343 -1.60 16.20 20.62
N GLY A 344 -1.19 15.61 19.50
CA GLY A 344 -2.07 14.78 18.67
C GLY A 344 -1.52 14.54 17.26
N THR A 345 -2.17 13.61 16.55
CA THR A 345 -1.85 13.31 15.14
C THR A 345 -2.71 14.13 14.20
N LEU A 346 -2.06 14.85 13.28
CA LEU A 346 -2.67 15.56 12.17
C LEU A 346 -2.48 14.76 10.88
N GLY A 347 -3.50 14.74 10.04
CA GLY A 347 -3.43 14.14 8.71
C GLY A 347 -3.79 15.16 7.65
N PHE A 348 -3.02 15.20 6.57
CA PHE A 348 -3.26 16.06 5.42
C PHE A 348 -3.37 15.22 4.16
N SER A 349 -4.19 15.68 3.23
CA SER A 349 -4.34 15.12 1.90
C SER A 349 -4.05 16.18 0.84
N LEU A 350 -3.29 15.83 -0.17
CA LEU A 350 -3.02 16.62 -1.36
C LEU A 350 -3.73 16.01 -2.56
N VAL A 351 -4.51 16.82 -3.26
CA VAL A 351 -4.97 16.54 -4.63
C VAL A 351 -4.37 17.59 -5.55
N VAL A 352 -3.80 17.14 -6.68
CA VAL A 352 -3.34 18.03 -7.74
C VAL A 352 -4.25 17.93 -8.96
N GLY A 353 -4.35 19.01 -9.73
CA GLY A 353 -5.13 19.03 -10.96
C GLY A 353 -4.41 19.78 -12.07
N ASN A 354 -4.58 19.33 -13.31
CA ASN A 354 -3.94 19.87 -14.50
C ASN A 354 -4.88 20.75 -15.37
N GLY A 355 -6.03 21.13 -14.81
CA GLY A 355 -7.10 21.86 -15.52
C GLY A 355 -8.06 20.96 -16.32
N LYS A 356 -7.77 19.66 -16.46
CA LYS A 356 -8.65 18.67 -17.12
C LYS A 356 -9.10 17.60 -16.15
N THR A 357 -8.16 17.01 -15.42
CA THR A 357 -8.38 15.90 -14.48
C THR A 357 -7.74 16.21 -13.12
N ARG A 358 -7.98 15.33 -12.14
CA ARG A 358 -7.46 15.42 -10.78
C ARG A 358 -6.80 14.10 -10.39
N SER A 359 -5.74 14.18 -9.60
CA SER A 359 -5.04 13.03 -9.05
C SER A 359 -5.90 12.24 -8.06
N THR A 360 -5.49 11.01 -7.76
CA THR A 360 -5.71 10.38 -6.43
C THR A 360 -5.25 11.31 -5.29
N PRO A 361 -5.83 11.20 -4.07
CA PRO A 361 -5.35 11.97 -2.93
C PRO A 361 -4.12 11.33 -2.26
N ALA A 362 -2.96 11.99 -2.36
CA ALA A 362 -1.78 11.62 -1.57
C ALA A 362 -1.91 12.09 -0.12
N ARG A 363 -1.40 11.34 0.86
CA ARG A 363 -1.58 11.64 2.30
C ARG A 363 -0.24 11.79 3.02
N VAL A 364 -0.24 12.63 4.05
CA VAL A 364 0.92 12.80 4.95
C VAL A 364 0.46 13.00 6.38
N THR A 365 1.15 12.34 7.30
CA THR A 365 0.87 12.40 8.75
C THR A 365 1.89 13.25 9.50
N VAL A 366 1.42 14.06 10.46
CA VAL A 366 2.24 14.87 11.37
C VAL A 366 1.86 14.57 12.81
N ILE A 367 2.84 14.38 13.70
CA ILE A 367 2.62 14.13 15.12
C ILE A 367 3.02 15.38 15.91
N ALA A 368 2.05 16.13 16.41
CA ALA A 368 2.28 17.30 17.26
C ALA A 368 2.45 16.86 18.73
N THR A 369 3.52 17.31 19.39
CA THR A 369 3.76 17.00 20.80
C THR A 369 4.71 18.00 21.44
N ASN A 370 4.56 18.31 22.74
CA ASN A 370 5.51 19.13 23.51
C ASN A 370 6.62 18.27 24.13
N LEU A 371 6.52 16.98 23.89
CA LEU A 371 7.43 16.00 24.43
C LEU A 371 8.47 15.71 23.36
N GLU A 372 9.70 15.55 23.80
CA GLU A 372 10.73 15.03 22.92
C GLU A 372 10.64 13.52 22.94
N ASN A 373 10.90 12.89 21.78
CA ASN A 373 11.19 11.47 21.79
C ASN A 373 12.54 11.28 22.51
N ILE A 374 12.45 10.88 23.77
CA ILE A 374 13.59 10.65 24.66
C ILE A 374 14.00 9.16 24.69
N ALA A 375 13.42 8.31 23.85
CA ALA A 375 13.80 6.90 23.78
C ALA A 375 15.29 6.74 23.45
N ARG A 376 15.80 7.55 22.51
CA ARG A 376 17.21 7.64 22.12
C ARG A 376 18.18 8.00 23.25
N ASN A 377 17.66 8.58 24.33
CA ASN A 377 18.47 8.96 25.50
C ASN A 377 18.55 7.84 26.55
N ALA A 378 17.86 6.71 26.33
CA ALA A 378 17.90 5.55 27.23
C ALA A 378 19.03 4.58 26.84
N THR A 379 19.57 3.87 27.82
CA THR A 379 20.20 2.58 27.57
C THR A 379 19.09 1.54 27.39
N VAL A 380 19.13 0.78 26.30
CA VAL A 380 18.14 -0.26 26.03
C VAL A 380 18.74 -1.66 26.15
N THR A 381 17.97 -2.59 26.71
CA THR A 381 18.29 -4.03 26.73
C THR A 381 17.06 -4.84 26.37
N ALA A 382 17.25 -6.04 25.84
CA ALA A 382 16.16 -6.95 25.52
C ALA A 382 16.38 -8.32 26.17
N SER A 383 15.29 -9.07 26.37
CA SER A 383 15.36 -10.47 26.80
C SER A 383 16.09 -11.35 25.80
N SER A 384 16.02 -11.00 24.52
CA SER A 384 16.69 -11.66 23.39
C SER A 384 16.86 -10.66 22.26
N GLN A 385 17.92 -10.80 21.47
CA GLN A 385 18.18 -9.98 20.29
C GLN A 385 18.99 -10.74 19.25
N ASN A 386 18.74 -10.50 17.97
CA ASN A 386 19.48 -11.14 16.89
C ASN A 386 20.67 -10.27 16.44
N ALA A 387 21.77 -10.36 17.18
CA ALA A 387 22.99 -9.59 16.88
C ALA A 387 23.65 -10.00 15.55
N ALA A 388 23.45 -11.23 15.08
CA ALA A 388 24.06 -11.73 13.84
C ALA A 388 23.48 -11.04 12.60
N SER A 389 22.20 -10.68 12.62
CA SER A 389 21.51 -9.91 11.57
C SER A 389 21.47 -8.41 11.85
N GLY A 390 22.07 -7.94 12.95
CA GLY A 390 22.05 -6.53 13.34
C GLY A 390 20.72 -6.03 13.93
N GLN A 391 19.77 -6.92 14.20
CA GLN A 391 18.46 -6.63 14.81
C GLN A 391 18.55 -6.52 16.35
N THR A 392 19.38 -5.59 16.82
CA THR A 392 19.68 -5.44 18.26
C THR A 392 18.66 -4.57 18.98
N ALA A 393 18.63 -4.61 20.31
CA ALA A 393 17.70 -3.82 21.13
C ALA A 393 17.81 -2.31 20.85
N GLU A 394 19.01 -1.81 20.52
CA GLU A 394 19.28 -0.40 20.17
C GLU A 394 18.54 0.06 18.93
N ARG A 395 18.15 -0.86 18.04
CA ARG A 395 17.42 -0.53 16.81
C ARG A 395 16.00 -0.09 17.07
N ALA A 396 15.38 -0.62 18.12
CA ALA A 396 14.06 -0.15 18.53
C ALA A 396 14.04 1.33 18.96
N ILE A 397 15.19 1.96 19.20
CA ILE A 397 15.24 3.38 19.60
C ILE A 397 16.12 4.20 18.66
N ASP A 398 16.42 3.71 17.45
CA ASP A 398 17.33 4.43 16.54
C ASP A 398 16.62 5.55 15.77
N GLY A 399 15.30 5.70 15.97
CA GLY A 399 14.35 6.64 15.38
C GLY A 399 14.24 6.53 13.87
N ILE A 400 14.41 5.32 13.35
CA ILE A 400 14.09 4.92 11.98
C ILE A 400 12.98 3.89 12.09
N ILE A 401 11.76 4.31 11.73
CA ILE A 401 10.58 3.42 11.70
C ILE A 401 10.66 2.59 10.42
N ASP A 402 11.50 1.55 10.49
CA ASP A 402 11.74 0.59 9.43
C ASP A 402 12.17 -0.74 10.08
N GLY A 403 12.06 -1.84 9.36
CA GLY A 403 12.28 -3.18 9.88
C GLY A 403 12.00 -4.19 8.78
N TYR A 404 12.25 -5.48 8.98
CA TYR A 404 11.93 -6.48 7.96
C TYR A 404 10.43 -6.41 7.61
N PRO A 405 10.06 -6.33 6.33
CA PRO A 405 10.86 -6.56 5.13
C PRO A 405 11.47 -5.28 4.51
N GLY A 406 11.37 -4.12 5.14
CA GLY A 406 12.25 -3.00 4.85
C GLY A 406 13.71 -3.26 5.29
N THR A 407 14.38 -2.26 5.87
CA THR A 407 15.77 -2.41 6.30
C THR A 407 15.83 -3.18 7.61
N ALA A 408 15.97 -4.52 7.57
CA ALA A 408 15.96 -5.37 8.76
C ALA A 408 16.96 -4.97 9.86
N THR A 409 18.05 -4.26 9.54
CA THR A 409 19.00 -3.74 10.54
C THR A 409 18.50 -2.50 11.33
N LYS A 410 17.26 -2.07 11.08
CA LYS A 410 16.59 -0.92 11.70
C LYS A 410 15.49 -1.29 12.68
N GLU A 411 15.30 -2.59 12.94
CA GLU A 411 14.38 -3.07 13.96
C GLU A 411 15.09 -3.87 15.05
N TRP A 412 14.48 -3.96 16.21
CA TRP A 412 14.81 -4.99 17.19
C TRP A 412 14.01 -6.26 16.86
N ALA A 413 14.68 -7.42 16.88
CA ALA A 413 14.02 -8.71 16.79
C ALA A 413 14.68 -9.72 17.74
N THR A 414 13.85 -10.53 18.39
CA THR A 414 14.31 -11.64 19.23
C THR A 414 14.84 -12.80 18.37
N VAL A 415 15.53 -13.76 19.01
CA VAL A 415 15.81 -15.08 18.43
C VAL A 415 14.84 -16.10 19.02
N GLY A 416 13.80 -16.47 18.27
CA GLY A 416 12.75 -17.41 18.67
C GLY A 416 11.83 -16.90 19.79
N GLY A 417 11.90 -15.60 20.12
CA GLY A 417 11.11 -15.02 21.20
C GLY A 417 9.65 -14.78 20.80
N LYS A 418 8.74 -15.03 21.75
CA LYS A 418 7.29 -14.78 21.60
C LYS A 418 6.74 -14.10 22.86
N VAL A 419 5.65 -14.61 23.43
CA VAL A 419 5.11 -14.22 24.74
C VAL A 419 6.19 -14.29 25.81
N GLY A 420 6.28 -13.24 26.63
CA GLY A 420 7.28 -13.08 27.68
C GLY A 420 8.58 -12.40 27.22
N SER A 421 8.75 -12.13 25.92
CA SER A 421 9.88 -11.31 25.47
C SER A 421 9.75 -9.89 26.00
N THR A 422 10.88 -9.28 26.36
CA THR A 422 10.92 -7.95 26.95
C THR A 422 11.92 -7.02 26.27
N LEU A 423 11.60 -5.74 26.25
CA LEU A 423 12.49 -4.63 25.90
C LEU A 423 12.46 -3.62 27.05
N ARG A 424 13.63 -3.31 27.62
CA ARG A 424 13.78 -2.40 28.75
C ARG A 424 14.55 -1.16 28.33
N LEU A 425 13.97 0.01 28.54
CA LEU A 425 14.63 1.30 28.43
C LEU A 425 14.98 1.81 29.84
N THR A 426 16.19 2.29 30.03
CA THR A 426 16.68 2.84 31.30
C THR A 426 17.36 4.18 31.07
N TRP A 427 16.87 5.23 31.73
CA TRP A 427 17.48 6.56 31.67
C TRP A 427 18.45 6.79 32.83
N VAL A 428 19.48 7.62 32.60
CA VAL A 428 20.45 7.99 33.64
C VAL A 428 19.79 8.70 34.82
N LYS A 429 18.74 9.49 34.55
CA LYS A 429 17.91 10.17 35.55
C LYS A 429 16.43 9.84 35.29
N PRO A 430 15.55 9.86 36.32
CA PRO A 430 14.11 9.75 36.11
C PRO A 430 13.59 10.78 35.10
N GLN A 431 12.74 10.34 34.19
CA GLN A 431 12.13 11.14 33.12
C GLN A 431 10.63 11.25 33.36
N SER A 432 10.05 12.41 33.03
CA SER A 432 8.59 12.57 33.03
C SER A 432 8.05 12.21 31.64
N ILE A 433 7.26 11.14 31.56
CA ILE A 433 6.71 10.59 30.30
C ILE A 433 5.20 10.43 30.41
N SER A 434 4.49 10.54 29.28
CA SER A 434 3.03 10.38 29.24
C SER A 434 2.49 9.74 27.96
N GLU A 435 3.38 9.44 27.01
CA GLU A 435 2.99 8.96 25.69
C GLU A 435 4.09 8.08 25.10
N ILE A 436 3.70 6.96 24.51
CA ILE A 436 4.60 6.02 23.84
C ILE A 436 3.97 5.64 22.50
N TYR A 437 4.78 5.59 21.44
CA TYR A 437 4.37 4.97 20.17
C TYR A 437 5.17 3.68 19.98
N LEU A 438 4.45 2.59 19.75
CA LEU A 438 5.03 1.31 19.40
C LEU A 438 4.77 1.04 17.93
N TYR A 439 5.82 0.64 17.23
CA TYR A 439 5.77 0.25 15.83
C TYR A 439 6.18 -1.21 15.80
N ASP A 440 5.24 -2.08 15.42
CA ASP A 440 5.57 -3.49 15.24
C ASP A 440 6.58 -3.66 14.12
N ARG A 441 7.15 -4.86 14.01
CA ARG A 441 7.95 -5.23 12.84
C ARG A 441 7.03 -5.20 11.61
N PRO A 442 7.42 -4.58 10.49
CA PRO A 442 6.52 -4.33 9.37
C PRO A 442 6.32 -5.55 8.45
N ASN A 443 6.25 -6.76 9.00
CA ASN A 443 6.07 -8.01 8.25
C ASN A 443 4.83 -8.79 8.69
N VAL A 444 4.32 -9.61 7.78
CA VAL A 444 3.08 -10.38 7.98
C VAL A 444 3.18 -11.46 9.05
N ASP A 445 4.37 -11.99 9.32
CA ASP A 445 4.56 -13.16 10.17
C ASP A 445 4.58 -12.79 11.65
N ASP A 446 5.31 -11.73 12.01
CA ASP A 446 5.75 -11.46 13.37
C ASP A 446 4.97 -10.32 14.05
N GLN A 447 3.67 -10.54 14.28
CA GLN A 447 2.82 -9.57 14.97
C GLN A 447 2.79 -9.72 16.50
N VAL A 448 3.01 -8.61 17.22
CA VAL A 448 2.56 -8.40 18.60
C VAL A 448 1.05 -8.14 18.63
N THR A 449 0.29 -9.03 19.26
CA THR A 449 -1.17 -8.86 19.41
C THR A 449 -1.56 -8.34 20.80
N GLY A 450 -0.59 -8.18 21.71
CA GLY A 450 -0.80 -7.61 23.02
C GLY A 450 0.47 -7.54 23.85
N GLY A 451 0.52 -6.56 24.76
CA GLY A 451 1.64 -6.40 25.68
C GLY A 451 1.31 -5.58 26.92
N ILE A 452 2.32 -5.36 27.74
CA ILE A 452 2.26 -4.53 28.95
C ILE A 452 3.49 -3.64 29.00
N LEU A 453 3.28 -2.35 29.24
CA LEU A 453 4.32 -1.39 29.63
C LEU A 453 4.34 -1.30 31.14
N GLN A 454 5.47 -1.64 31.77
CA GLN A 454 5.67 -1.59 33.21
C GLN A 454 6.68 -0.50 33.57
N PHE A 455 6.36 0.31 34.58
CA PHE A 455 7.20 1.39 35.09
C PHE A 455 7.90 0.97 36.39
N ASP A 456 8.97 1.68 36.77
CA ASP A 456 9.74 1.41 38.00
C ASP A 456 8.96 1.61 39.31
N ASP A 457 7.88 2.40 39.30
CA ASP A 457 6.94 2.54 40.41
C ASP A 457 6.02 1.31 40.59
N GLY A 458 6.14 0.30 39.71
CA GLY A 458 5.34 -0.93 39.71
C GLY A 458 4.00 -0.81 38.98
N SER A 459 3.61 0.38 38.53
CA SER A 459 2.41 0.58 37.73
C SER A 459 2.59 0.03 36.31
N ASN A 460 1.46 -0.21 35.62
CA ASN A 460 1.48 -0.74 34.26
C ASN A 460 0.39 -0.13 33.37
N THR A 461 0.58 -0.27 32.06
CA THR A 461 -0.37 0.14 31.01
C THR A 461 -0.42 -0.97 29.96
N THR A 462 -1.62 -1.34 29.54
CA THR A 462 -1.82 -2.38 28.52
C THR A 462 -1.49 -1.84 27.13
N VAL A 463 -0.87 -2.68 26.31
CA VAL A 463 -0.63 -2.44 24.88
C VAL A 463 -1.62 -3.32 24.10
N PRO A 464 -2.45 -2.73 23.22
CA PRO A 464 -3.35 -3.50 22.35
C PRO A 464 -2.55 -4.26 21.28
N ALA A 465 -3.24 -4.91 20.35
CA ALA A 465 -2.59 -5.38 19.14
C ALA A 465 -1.91 -4.22 18.43
N LEU A 466 -0.65 -4.43 18.04
CA LEU A 466 0.07 -3.48 17.21
C LEU A 466 -0.32 -3.69 15.76
N ASP A 467 -0.40 -2.61 14.99
CA ASP A 467 -0.49 -2.68 13.53
C ASP A 467 0.67 -3.52 12.97
N ASN A 468 0.33 -4.58 12.24
CA ASN A 468 1.27 -5.59 11.72
C ASN A 468 2.23 -5.05 10.64
N TYR A 469 2.03 -3.80 10.22
CA TYR A 469 2.73 -3.18 9.09
C TYR A 469 3.52 -1.95 9.52
N GLY A 470 3.87 -1.88 10.81
CA GLY A 470 4.75 -0.85 11.35
C GLY A 470 4.12 0.55 11.34
N LYS A 471 2.79 0.66 11.35
CA LYS A 471 2.14 1.95 11.62
C LYS A 471 2.25 2.32 13.11
N PRO A 472 2.20 3.62 13.44
CA PRO A 472 2.26 4.08 14.84
C PRO A 472 1.07 3.58 15.67
N ASN A 473 1.36 2.87 16.76
CA ASN A 473 0.37 2.51 17.78
C ASN A 473 0.58 3.38 19.02
N ARG A 474 -0.32 4.34 19.21
CA ARG A 474 -0.23 5.34 20.27
C ARG A 474 -0.78 4.81 21.59
N ILE A 475 0.05 4.82 22.62
CA ILE A 475 -0.31 4.45 24.00
C ILE A 475 -0.23 5.70 24.88
N GLN A 476 -1.37 6.13 25.41
CA GLN A 476 -1.46 7.25 26.34
C GLN A 476 -1.69 6.79 27.77
N PHE A 477 -1.11 7.51 28.72
CA PHE A 477 -1.31 7.29 30.16
C PHE A 477 -1.10 8.61 30.92
N GLU A 478 -1.59 8.66 32.16
CA GLU A 478 -1.32 9.78 33.06
C GLU A 478 0.20 9.98 33.23
N ALA A 479 0.67 11.23 33.21
CA ALA A 479 2.10 11.52 33.25
C ALA A 479 2.78 10.88 34.47
N LYS A 480 3.91 10.20 34.23
CA LYS A 480 4.68 9.46 35.22
C LYS A 480 6.13 9.88 35.21
N THR A 481 6.73 9.95 36.39
CA THR A 481 8.18 10.08 36.54
C THR A 481 8.76 8.69 36.70
N THR A 482 9.56 8.24 35.73
CA THR A 482 10.16 6.90 35.74
C THR A 482 11.61 6.93 35.27
N GLN A 483 12.46 6.13 35.90
CA GLN A 483 13.83 5.89 35.44
C GLN A 483 13.92 4.69 34.49
N SER A 484 12.90 3.83 34.45
CA SER A 484 12.89 2.70 33.53
C SER A 484 11.50 2.24 33.12
N LEU A 485 11.42 1.84 31.86
CA LEU A 485 10.23 1.30 31.21
C LEU A 485 10.55 -0.11 30.71
N VAL A 486 9.65 -1.06 30.94
CA VAL A 486 9.75 -2.42 30.39
C VAL A 486 8.51 -2.71 29.54
N PHE A 487 8.70 -2.90 28.25
CA PHE A 487 7.69 -3.48 27.39
C PHE A 487 7.78 -5.01 27.47
N THR A 488 6.66 -5.67 27.77
CA THR A 488 6.54 -7.14 27.84
C THR A 488 5.46 -7.60 26.87
N VAL A 489 5.81 -8.51 25.97
CA VAL A 489 4.87 -9.12 25.03
C VAL A 489 4.00 -10.13 25.77
N THR A 490 2.67 -10.00 25.67
CA THR A 490 1.71 -10.91 26.33
C THR A 490 0.96 -11.81 25.35
N SER A 491 0.84 -11.41 24.09
CA SER A 491 0.31 -12.25 23.01
C SER A 491 0.92 -11.89 21.66
N VAL A 492 0.96 -12.87 20.75
CA VAL A 492 1.45 -12.73 19.38
C VAL A 492 0.50 -13.43 18.41
N SER A 493 0.60 -13.13 17.12
CA SER A 493 -0.14 -13.88 16.09
C SER A 493 0.38 -15.33 15.98
N PRO A 494 -0.43 -16.26 15.42
CA PRO A 494 -0.02 -17.66 15.26
C PRO A 494 1.24 -17.87 14.40
N SER A 495 1.46 -16.99 13.41
CA SER A 495 2.60 -17.02 12.48
C SER A 495 3.91 -16.56 13.13
N THR A 496 3.85 -15.87 14.27
CA THR A 496 5.03 -15.21 14.85
C THR A 496 6.11 -16.22 15.25
N ARG A 497 7.32 -15.97 14.76
CA ARG A 497 8.55 -16.70 15.04
C ARG A 497 9.50 -15.88 15.92
N ASN A 498 9.61 -14.58 15.65
CA ASN A 498 10.51 -13.66 16.33
C ASN A 498 9.78 -12.34 16.61
N VAL A 499 9.29 -12.16 17.82
CA VAL A 499 8.72 -10.86 18.20
C VAL A 499 9.80 -9.77 18.23
N GLY A 500 9.40 -8.52 18.00
CA GLY A 500 10.28 -7.37 18.06
C GLY A 500 9.51 -6.07 17.86
N LEU A 501 10.23 -5.00 17.52
CA LEU A 501 9.65 -3.68 17.21
C LEU A 501 10.51 -3.01 16.13
N ALA A 502 9.88 -2.37 15.15
CA ALA A 502 10.56 -1.43 14.27
C ALA A 502 11.07 -0.23 15.07
N GLU A 503 10.24 0.32 15.95
CA GLU A 503 10.60 1.47 16.78
C GLU A 503 9.73 1.51 18.06
N ILE A 504 10.28 2.05 19.13
CA ILE A 504 9.59 2.55 20.30
C ILE A 504 9.98 4.01 20.52
N GLU A 505 9.02 4.91 20.30
CA GLU A 505 9.19 6.31 20.64
C GLU A 505 8.61 6.56 22.03
N VAL A 506 9.40 7.15 22.93
CA VAL A 506 8.96 7.50 24.29
C VAL A 506 8.96 9.01 24.41
N TYR A 507 7.77 9.56 24.62
CA TYR A 507 7.57 10.99 24.66
C TYR A 507 7.53 11.47 26.13
N GLY A 508 8.53 12.29 26.47
CA GLY A 508 8.65 12.94 27.77
C GLY A 508 9.17 14.38 27.69
N ALA A 509 9.04 15.11 28.79
CA ALA A 509 9.72 16.39 28.95
C ALA A 509 11.22 16.10 29.16
N SER A 510 12.10 16.62 28.31
CA SER A 510 13.54 16.40 28.49
C SER A 510 14.00 17.04 29.80
N SER A 511 14.57 16.23 30.69
CA SER A 511 15.33 16.78 31.81
C SER A 511 16.63 17.33 31.24
N GLY A 512 16.75 18.65 31.12
CA GLY A 512 17.96 19.32 30.62
C GLY A 512 19.25 18.97 31.35
#